data_AF-A0A1H8CQE4-F1
#
_entry.id   AF-A0A1H8CQE4-F1
#
_cell.length_a   1.000
_cell.length_b   1.000
_cell.length_c   1.000
_cell.angle_alpha   90.00
_cell.angle_beta   90.00
_cell.angle_gamma   90.00
#
_symmetry.space_group_name_H-M   'P 1'
#
loop_
_entity.id
_entity.type
_entity.pdbx_description
1 polymer ?
#
loop_
_entity_poly.entity_id
_entity_poly.type
_entity_poly.pdbx_seq_one_letter_code
_entity_poly.pdbx_strand_id
1 'polypeptide(L)'
;MKRSRKDWWQSVANRRDDLMVKLYKANVPYTELKRAVLDQEKELLREAETPRERLHIQQLTAKLLLTEAYGEDAGWAEFGPLLRRCERLGYADITHRVHVACLYVQSLHRFSTKARQAFDMLADVERRLKRIPKNHSLRKEGMQSITHARAVAAAAGFTPAT
;
A
#
# COMPACT_ATOMS: atom_id res chain seq x y z
N MET A 1 -9.38 -27.98 19.43
CA MET A 1 -9.55 -28.16 17.97
C MET A 1 -8.57 -27.22 17.26
N LYS A 2 -7.62 -27.70 16.45
CA LYS A 2 -6.72 -26.80 15.70
C LYS A 2 -7.55 -26.07 14.64
N ARG A 3 -7.57 -24.73 14.71
CA ARG A 3 -8.20 -23.89 13.69
C ARG A 3 -7.54 -24.17 12.34
N SER A 4 -8.33 -24.30 11.26
CA SER A 4 -7.73 -24.51 9.94
C SER A 4 -6.95 -23.26 9.51
N ARG A 5 -5.94 -23.40 8.64
CA ARG A 5 -5.19 -22.24 8.13
C ARG A 5 -6.08 -21.25 7.38
N LYS A 6 -7.11 -21.75 6.71
CA LYS A 6 -8.14 -20.92 6.06
C LYS A 6 -8.90 -20.08 7.09
N ASP A 7 -9.33 -20.70 8.18
CA ASP A 7 -10.05 -19.99 9.25
C ASP A 7 -9.15 -18.99 9.99
N TRP A 8 -7.85 -19.29 10.13
CA TRP A 8 -6.90 -18.33 10.67
C TRP A 8 -6.76 -17.12 9.74
N TRP A 9 -6.53 -17.31 8.44
CA TRP A 9 -6.44 -16.19 7.50
C TRP A 9 -7.72 -15.35 7.45
N GLN A 10 -8.89 -15.99 7.52
CA GLN A 10 -10.16 -15.26 7.65
C GLN A 10 -10.20 -14.45 8.94
N SER A 11 -9.75 -15.02 10.06
CA SER A 11 -9.63 -14.30 11.32
C SER A 11 -8.64 -13.15 11.28
N VAL A 12 -7.53 -13.27 10.52
CA VAL A 12 -6.58 -12.17 10.31
C VAL A 12 -7.26 -11.02 9.57
N ALA A 13 -7.98 -11.32 8.48
CA ALA A 13 -8.73 -10.31 7.73
C ALA A 13 -9.74 -9.58 8.63
N ASN A 14 -10.61 -10.33 9.32
CA ASN A 14 -11.63 -9.76 10.20
C ASN A 14 -11.00 -8.88 11.31
N ARG A 15 -9.94 -9.34 11.97
CA ARG A 15 -9.27 -8.57 13.04
C ARG A 15 -8.68 -7.26 12.52
N ARG A 16 -8.13 -7.26 11.31
CA ARG A 16 -7.57 -6.05 10.70
C ARG A 16 -8.67 -5.05 10.37
N ASP A 17 -9.75 -5.52 9.76
CA ASP A 17 -10.90 -4.67 9.42
C ASP A 17 -11.58 -4.11 10.68
N ASP A 18 -11.80 -4.96 11.69
CA ASP A 18 -12.37 -4.56 12.98
C ASP A 18 -11.49 -3.50 13.68
N LEU A 19 -10.17 -3.65 13.62
CA LEU A 19 -9.24 -2.66 14.17
C LEU A 19 -9.42 -1.31 13.46
N MET A 20 -9.39 -1.29 12.12
CA MET A 20 -9.53 -0.05 11.36
C MET A 20 -10.88 0.62 11.60
N VAL A 21 -11.98 -0.15 11.60
CA VAL A 21 -13.32 0.38 11.92
C VAL A 21 -13.35 1.03 13.31
N LYS A 22 -12.74 0.40 14.33
CA LYS A 22 -12.66 0.96 15.68
C LYS A 22 -11.87 2.26 15.73
N LEU A 23 -10.69 2.28 15.09
CA LEU A 23 -9.81 3.46 15.07
C LEU A 23 -10.48 4.64 14.36
N TYR A 24 -11.12 4.40 13.21
CA TYR A 24 -11.84 5.45 12.48
C TYR A 24 -13.08 5.95 13.24
N LYS A 25 -13.87 5.06 13.85
CA LYS A 25 -15.02 5.48 14.68
C LYS A 25 -14.61 6.33 15.88
N ALA A 26 -13.44 6.04 16.46
CA ALA A 26 -12.87 6.81 17.54
C ALA A 26 -12.15 8.09 17.08
N ASN A 27 -12.03 8.31 15.76
CA ASN A 27 -11.32 9.42 15.15
C ASN A 27 -9.92 9.63 15.76
N VAL A 28 -9.19 8.53 15.97
CA VAL A 28 -7.89 8.59 16.65
C VAL A 28 -6.85 9.32 15.79
N PRO A 29 -5.89 10.03 16.40
CA PRO A 29 -4.78 10.63 15.67
C PRO A 29 -3.96 9.58 14.90
N TYR A 30 -3.38 9.98 13.75
CA TYR A 30 -2.54 9.12 12.92
C TYR A 30 -1.43 8.38 13.68
N THR A 31 -0.80 9.04 14.63
CA THR A 31 0.29 8.46 15.44
C THR A 31 -0.19 7.28 16.29
N GLU A 32 -1.40 7.37 16.82
CA GLU A 32 -2.04 6.29 17.58
C GLU A 32 -2.52 5.16 16.66
N LEU A 33 -3.10 5.51 15.50
CA LEU A 33 -3.46 4.54 14.46
C LEU A 33 -2.24 3.71 14.05
N LYS A 34 -1.14 4.38 13.70
CA LYS A 34 0.11 3.74 13.28
C LYS A 34 0.63 2.79 14.35
N ARG A 35 0.59 3.21 15.62
CA ARG A 35 1.01 2.37 16.75
C ARG A 35 0.13 1.12 16.87
N ALA A 36 -1.20 1.28 16.86
CA ALA A 36 -2.14 0.18 16.98
C ALA A 36 -2.00 -0.84 15.83
N VAL A 37 -1.81 -0.37 14.60
CA VAL A 37 -1.57 -1.22 13.43
C VAL A 37 -0.26 -2.01 13.55
N LEU A 38 0.82 -1.38 14.04
CA LEU A 38 2.10 -2.06 14.26
C LEU A 38 2.05 -3.05 15.42
N ASP A 39 1.28 -2.78 16.47
CA ASP A 39 1.11 -3.71 17.58
C ASP A 39 0.30 -4.93 17.16
N GLN A 40 -0.77 -4.74 16.37
CA GLN A 40 -1.50 -5.85 15.78
C GLN A 40 -0.63 -6.68 14.83
N GLU A 41 0.26 -6.05 14.04
CA GLU A 41 1.25 -6.79 13.24
C GLU A 41 2.10 -7.70 14.12
N LYS A 42 2.65 -7.20 15.25
CA LYS A 42 3.47 -8.02 16.15
C LYS A 42 2.70 -9.23 16.70
N GLU A 43 1.43 -9.05 17.05
CA GLU A 43 0.56 -10.14 17.50
C GLU A 43 0.38 -11.21 16.42
N LEU A 44 -0.02 -10.78 15.22
CA LEU A 44 -0.23 -11.66 14.08
C LEU A 44 1.06 -12.41 13.68
N LEU A 45 2.23 -11.76 13.81
CA LEU A 45 3.53 -12.39 13.56
C LEU A 45 3.90 -13.46 14.60
N ARG A 46 3.37 -13.40 15.82
CA ARG A 46 3.55 -14.48 16.82
C ARG A 46 2.69 -15.70 16.49
N GLU A 47 1.56 -15.48 15.83
CA GLU A 47 0.62 -16.54 15.42
C GLU A 47 0.96 -17.17 14.05
N ALA A 48 1.73 -16.47 13.22
CA ALA A 48 2.14 -16.94 11.91
C ALA A 48 3.10 -18.14 12.01
N GLU A 49 2.77 -19.23 11.33
CA GLU A 49 3.51 -20.49 11.38
C GLU A 49 4.69 -20.51 10.41
N THR A 50 4.58 -19.79 9.28
CA THR A 50 5.59 -19.82 8.22
C THR A 50 6.21 -18.44 7.92
N PRO A 51 7.46 -18.40 7.41
CA PRO A 51 8.07 -17.15 6.94
C PRO A 51 7.23 -16.44 5.86
N ARG A 52 6.53 -17.20 5.01
CA ARG A 52 5.66 -16.64 3.97
C ARG A 52 4.44 -15.94 4.55
N GLU A 53 3.81 -16.51 5.57
CA GLU A 53 2.69 -15.87 6.26
C GLU A 53 3.15 -14.58 6.96
N ARG A 54 4.31 -14.64 7.64
CA ARG A 54 4.93 -13.46 8.27
C ARG A 54 5.18 -12.35 7.25
N LEU A 55 5.78 -12.68 6.13
CA LEU A 55 6.04 -11.73 5.05
C LEU A 55 4.73 -11.12 4.52
N HIS A 56 3.70 -11.94 4.29
CA HIS A 56 2.43 -11.45 3.79
C HIS A 56 1.76 -10.47 4.78
N ILE A 57 1.74 -10.79 6.08
CA ILE A 57 1.27 -9.86 7.12
C ILE A 57 2.04 -8.54 7.10
N GLN A 58 3.36 -8.60 6.94
CA GLN A 58 4.20 -7.41 6.88
C GLN A 58 3.92 -6.55 5.64
N GLN A 59 3.71 -7.19 4.50
CA GLN A 59 3.33 -6.51 3.26
C GLN A 59 1.97 -5.82 3.38
N LEU A 60 0.96 -6.50 3.94
CA LEU A 60 -0.36 -5.92 4.18
C LEU A 60 -0.29 -4.72 5.13
N THR A 61 0.51 -4.82 6.18
CA THR A 61 0.72 -3.75 7.17
C THR A 61 1.45 -2.56 6.55
N ALA A 62 2.50 -2.80 5.77
CA ALA A 62 3.23 -1.72 5.09
C ALA A 62 2.34 -0.97 4.09
N LYS A 63 1.54 -1.69 3.29
CA LYS A 63 0.56 -1.10 2.35
C LYS A 63 -0.45 -0.22 3.08
N LEU A 64 -1.01 -0.73 4.18
CA LEU A 64 -2.00 -0.02 4.98
C LEU A 64 -1.41 1.28 5.51
N LEU A 65 -0.28 1.23 6.22
CA LEU A 65 0.35 2.42 6.79
C LEU A 65 0.72 3.47 5.73
N LEU A 66 1.17 3.05 4.54
CA LEU A 66 1.42 3.97 3.44
C LEU A 66 0.13 4.65 2.94
N THR A 67 -0.98 3.91 2.92
CA THR A 67 -2.31 4.44 2.54
C THR A 67 -2.80 5.47 3.56
N GLU A 68 -2.65 5.18 4.85
CA GLU A 68 -3.01 6.14 5.90
C GLU A 68 -2.11 7.38 5.85
N ALA A 69 -0.80 7.22 5.65
CA ALA A 69 0.10 8.36 5.48
C ALA A 69 -0.29 9.23 4.27
N TYR A 70 -0.77 8.63 3.19
CA TYR A 70 -1.30 9.38 2.05
C TYR A 70 -2.57 10.16 2.41
N GLY A 71 -3.50 9.54 3.13
CA GLY A 71 -4.76 10.14 3.56
C GLY A 71 -4.55 11.31 4.53
N GLU A 72 -3.55 11.20 5.40
CA GLU A 72 -3.15 12.22 6.38
C GLU A 72 -2.24 13.31 5.81
N ASP A 73 -2.13 13.40 4.48
CA ASP A 73 -1.30 14.41 3.80
C ASP A 73 0.19 14.39 4.21
N ALA A 74 0.70 13.23 4.63
CA ALA A 74 2.00 13.15 5.29
C ALA A 74 3.18 13.49 4.35
N GLY A 75 4.12 14.28 4.86
CA GLY A 75 5.36 14.61 4.15
C GLY A 75 6.35 13.44 4.05
N TRP A 76 7.47 13.68 3.36
CA TRP A 76 8.46 12.65 3.05
C TRP A 76 9.08 11.96 4.27
N ALA A 77 9.19 12.67 5.40
CA ALA A 77 9.74 12.12 6.64
C ALA A 77 8.93 10.90 7.15
N GLU A 78 7.63 10.86 6.86
CA GLU A 78 6.74 9.75 7.24
C GLU A 78 6.46 8.83 6.05
N PHE A 79 6.14 9.39 4.87
CA PHE A 79 5.83 8.62 3.68
C PHE A 79 7.03 7.81 3.16
N GLY A 80 8.22 8.41 3.14
CA GLY A 80 9.43 7.82 2.56
C GLY A 80 9.89 6.52 3.25
N PRO A 81 9.98 6.47 4.60
CA PRO A 81 10.27 5.23 5.31
C PRO A 81 9.26 4.11 5.05
N LEU A 82 7.97 4.43 4.95
CA LEU A 82 6.92 3.45 4.66
C LEU A 82 7.02 2.91 3.23
N LEU A 83 7.31 3.79 2.26
CA LEU A 83 7.55 3.39 0.88
C LEU A 83 8.75 2.43 0.79
N ARG A 84 9.88 2.77 1.42
CA ARG A 84 11.07 1.91 1.48
C ARG A 84 10.77 0.57 2.15
N ARG A 85 9.89 0.55 3.16
CA ARG A 85 9.44 -0.69 3.78
C ARG A 85 8.66 -1.56 2.80
N CYS A 86 7.75 -1.00 2.01
CA CYS A 86 7.06 -1.72 0.94
C CYS A 86 8.06 -2.27 -0.10
N GLU A 87 9.02 -1.45 -0.56
CA GLU A 87 10.03 -1.89 -1.54
C GLU A 87 10.89 -3.05 -1.01
N ARG A 88 11.34 -2.96 0.25
CA ARG A 88 12.18 -4.00 0.88
C ARG A 88 11.45 -5.32 1.11
N LEU A 89 10.18 -5.26 1.49
CA LEU A 89 9.35 -6.46 1.70
C LEU A 89 8.83 -7.03 0.37
N GLY A 90 8.97 -6.28 -0.73
CA GLY A 90 8.24 -6.54 -1.96
C GLY A 90 6.74 -6.35 -1.80
N TYR A 91 6.00 -6.74 -2.82
CA TYR A 91 4.55 -6.57 -2.88
C TYR A 91 3.85 -7.92 -2.82
N ALA A 92 2.71 -7.97 -2.13
CA ALA A 92 1.92 -9.19 -2.00
C ALA A 92 1.41 -9.70 -3.36
N ASP A 93 1.06 -8.77 -4.26
CA ASP A 93 0.59 -9.03 -5.61
C ASP A 93 0.77 -7.77 -6.49
N ILE A 94 0.33 -7.85 -7.74
CA ILE A 94 0.40 -6.74 -8.69
C ILE A 94 -0.50 -5.56 -8.27
N THR A 95 -1.65 -5.81 -7.66
CA THR A 95 -2.61 -4.78 -7.23
C THR A 95 -2.04 -3.95 -6.09
N HIS A 96 -1.38 -4.60 -5.13
CA HIS A 96 -0.60 -3.93 -4.09
C HIS A 96 0.45 -3.02 -4.74
N ARG A 97 1.22 -3.53 -5.70
CA ARG A 97 2.25 -2.72 -6.36
C ARG A 97 1.67 -1.51 -7.12
N VAL A 98 0.56 -1.68 -7.83
CA VAL A 98 -0.18 -0.60 -8.48
C VAL A 98 -0.57 0.46 -7.47
N HIS A 99 -1.20 0.06 -6.36
CA HIS A 99 -1.64 0.97 -5.31
C HIS A 99 -0.49 1.82 -4.78
N VAL A 100 0.64 1.20 -4.41
CA VAL A 100 1.81 1.91 -3.89
C VAL A 100 2.38 2.91 -4.92
N ALA A 101 2.52 2.51 -6.18
CA ALA A 101 3.04 3.39 -7.22
C ALA A 101 2.11 4.59 -7.49
N CYS A 102 0.80 4.36 -7.50
CA CYS A 102 -0.20 5.42 -7.65
C CYS A 102 -0.14 6.42 -6.49
N LEU A 103 -0.12 5.95 -5.23
CA LEU A 103 -0.02 6.84 -4.07
C LEU A 103 1.27 7.66 -4.07
N TYR A 104 2.39 7.07 -4.51
CA TYR A 104 3.65 7.79 -4.56
C TYR A 104 3.60 8.97 -5.54
N VAL A 105 3.05 8.75 -6.74
CA VAL A 105 2.87 9.79 -7.76
C VAL A 105 1.86 10.84 -7.33
N GLN A 106 0.74 10.44 -6.74
CA GLN A 106 -0.30 11.38 -6.25
C GLN A 106 0.19 12.26 -5.10
N SER A 107 1.20 11.81 -4.35
CA SER A 107 1.79 12.55 -3.23
C SER A 107 2.87 13.55 -3.62
N LEU A 108 3.21 13.69 -4.91
CA LEU A 108 4.38 14.49 -5.34
C LEU A 108 4.33 15.96 -4.93
N HIS A 109 3.14 16.54 -4.77
CA HIS A 109 2.99 17.90 -4.27
C HIS A 109 3.60 18.11 -2.87
N ARG A 110 3.77 17.04 -2.09
CA ARG A 110 4.38 17.05 -0.74
C ARG A 110 5.90 16.90 -0.77
N PHE A 111 6.47 16.41 -1.87
CA PHE A 111 7.89 16.11 -2.01
C PHE A 111 8.33 16.08 -3.48
N SER A 112 8.21 17.21 -4.15
CA SER A 112 8.45 17.40 -5.59
C SER A 112 9.78 16.85 -6.10
N THR A 113 10.83 16.90 -5.28
CA THR A 113 12.17 16.38 -5.61
C THR A 113 12.21 14.87 -5.89
N LYS A 114 11.12 14.15 -5.60
CA LYS A 114 10.98 12.71 -5.85
C LYS A 114 10.24 12.36 -7.15
N ALA A 115 9.82 13.35 -7.94
CA ALA A 115 9.02 13.15 -9.15
C ALA A 115 9.57 12.07 -10.08
N ARG A 116 10.87 12.14 -10.41
CA ARG A 116 11.53 11.14 -11.28
C ARG A 116 11.35 9.72 -10.75
N GLN A 117 11.68 9.49 -9.47
CA GLN A 117 11.59 8.15 -8.86
C GLN A 117 10.15 7.64 -8.84
N ALA A 118 9.18 8.51 -8.54
CA ALA A 118 7.77 8.12 -8.51
C ALA A 118 7.26 7.71 -9.90
N PHE A 119 7.60 8.48 -10.94
CA PHE A 119 7.23 8.14 -12.32
C PHE A 119 7.96 6.91 -12.85
N ASP A 120 9.22 6.70 -12.49
CA ASP A 120 9.96 5.49 -12.83
C ASP A 120 9.30 4.24 -12.24
N MET A 121 8.86 4.32 -10.97
CA MET A 121 8.11 3.26 -10.31
C MET A 121 6.77 2.99 -11.01
N LEU A 122 6.02 4.04 -11.34
CA LEU A 122 4.74 3.94 -12.03
C LEU A 122 4.89 3.33 -13.44
N ALA A 123 5.92 3.72 -14.18
CA ALA A 123 6.23 3.17 -15.50
C ALA A 123 6.59 1.68 -15.44
N ASP A 124 7.33 1.24 -14.41
CA ASP A 124 7.62 -0.18 -14.23
C ASP A 124 6.36 -1.01 -14.00
N VAL A 125 5.42 -0.49 -13.18
CA VAL A 125 4.14 -1.14 -12.95
C VAL A 125 3.32 -1.20 -14.24
N GLU A 126 3.27 -0.11 -15.02
CA GLU A 126 2.56 -0.09 -16.30
C GLU A 126 3.11 -1.15 -17.26
N ARG A 127 4.44 -1.29 -17.37
CA ARG A 127 5.08 -2.34 -18.19
C ARG A 127 4.67 -3.74 -17.74
N ARG A 128 4.56 -3.98 -16.43
CA ARG A 128 4.13 -5.28 -15.88
C ARG A 128 2.66 -5.56 -16.19
N LEU A 129 1.77 -4.58 -16.02
CA LEU A 129 0.36 -4.72 -16.38
C LEU A 129 0.18 -4.99 -17.88
N LYS A 130 1.00 -4.37 -18.74
CA LYS A 130 0.93 -4.61 -20.20
C LYS A 130 1.23 -6.05 -20.60
N ARG A 131 1.91 -6.84 -19.75
CA ARG A 131 2.15 -8.28 -19.97
C ARG A 131 0.93 -9.15 -19.64
N ILE A 132 -0.02 -8.65 -18.87
CA ILE A 132 -1.29 -9.33 -18.60
C ILE A 132 -2.18 -9.23 -19.86
N PRO A 133 -2.99 -10.25 -20.21
CA PRO A 133 -3.91 -10.16 -21.35
C PRO A 133 -4.80 -8.91 -21.29
N LYS A 134 -5.04 -8.27 -22.46
CA LYS A 134 -5.81 -7.01 -22.57
C LYS A 134 -7.21 -7.10 -21.95
N ASN A 135 -7.84 -8.27 -22.01
CA ASN A 135 -9.21 -8.47 -21.55
C ASN A 135 -9.31 -8.77 -20.05
N HIS A 136 -8.18 -9.01 -19.38
CA HIS A 136 -8.15 -9.35 -17.95
C HIS A 136 -8.52 -8.14 -17.08
N SER A 137 -9.39 -8.34 -16.08
CA SER A 137 -9.87 -7.29 -15.16
C SER A 137 -8.73 -6.53 -14.49
N LEU A 138 -7.78 -7.25 -13.87
CA LEU A 138 -6.59 -6.66 -13.23
C LEU A 138 -5.81 -5.68 -14.12
N ARG A 139 -5.69 -5.96 -15.42
CA ARG A 139 -5.03 -5.03 -16.34
C ARG A 139 -5.88 -3.78 -16.55
N LYS A 140 -7.19 -3.93 -16.76
CA LYS A 140 -8.10 -2.80 -16.98
C LYS A 140 -8.12 -1.87 -15.77
N GLU A 141 -8.37 -2.42 -14.59
CA GLU A 141 -8.44 -1.68 -13.32
C GLU A 141 -7.10 -1.05 -12.97
N GLY A 142 -6.00 -1.79 -13.13
CA GLY A 142 -4.65 -1.27 -12.88
C GLY A 142 -4.29 -0.11 -13.83
N MET A 143 -4.60 -0.23 -15.12
CA MET A 143 -4.36 0.84 -16.09
C MET A 143 -5.23 2.07 -15.83
N GLN A 144 -6.50 1.88 -15.42
CA GLN A 144 -7.37 2.98 -15.00
C GLN A 144 -6.80 3.72 -13.79
N SER A 145 -6.31 2.98 -12.80
CA SER A 145 -5.67 3.55 -11.61
C SER A 145 -4.42 4.37 -11.96
N ILE A 146 -3.59 3.88 -12.88
CA ILE A 146 -2.40 4.59 -13.37
C ILE A 146 -2.79 5.88 -14.11
N THR A 147 -3.81 5.82 -14.98
CA THR A 147 -4.31 7.00 -15.68
C THR A 147 -4.81 8.06 -14.69
N HIS A 148 -5.58 7.65 -13.70
CA HIS A 148 -6.05 8.55 -12.64
C HIS A 148 -4.88 9.16 -11.84
N ALA A 149 -3.90 8.36 -11.43
CA ALA A 149 -2.72 8.86 -10.70
C ALA A 149 -1.93 9.90 -11.52
N ARG A 150 -1.77 9.69 -12.83
CA ARG A 150 -1.15 10.68 -13.73
C ARG A 150 -1.95 11.97 -13.81
N ALA A 151 -3.28 11.88 -13.92
CA ALA A 151 -4.13 13.06 -13.98
C ALA A 151 -4.04 13.90 -12.70
N VAL A 152 -4.05 13.24 -11.53
CA VAL A 152 -3.86 13.92 -10.22
C VAL A 152 -2.49 14.60 -10.15
N ALA A 153 -1.42 13.91 -10.53
CA ALA A 153 -0.08 14.50 -10.54
C ALA A 153 0.04 15.68 -11.51
N ALA A 154 -0.54 15.57 -12.72
CA ALA A 154 -0.55 16.63 -13.71
C ALA A 154 -1.31 17.87 -13.24
N ALA A 155 -2.45 17.67 -12.56
CA ALA A 155 -3.20 18.77 -11.94
C ALA A 155 -2.38 19.50 -10.85
N ALA A 156 -1.44 18.80 -10.21
CA ALA A 156 -0.49 19.37 -9.26
C ALA A 156 0.82 19.89 -9.90
N GLY A 157 0.89 19.94 -11.24
CA GLY A 157 2.05 20.46 -11.98
C GLY A 157 3.18 19.44 -12.21
N PHE A 158 2.95 18.15 -11.97
CA PHE A 158 3.94 17.09 -12.17
C PHE A 158 3.62 16.27 -13.41
N THR A 159 4.53 16.29 -14.37
CA THR A 159 4.52 15.42 -15.55
C THR A 159 5.75 14.51 -15.56
N PRO A 160 5.67 13.33 -16.19
CA PRO A 160 6.86 12.52 -16.43
C PRO A 160 7.88 13.34 -17.21
N ALA A 161 9.16 13.24 -16.85
CA ALA A 161 10.23 13.79 -17.68
C ALA A 161 10.20 13.08 -19.04
N THR A 162 10.20 13.86 -20.12
CA THR A 162 10.35 13.39 -21.51
C THR A 162 11.72 12.80 -21.76
#